data_AF-A0A0F8PR50-F1
#
_entry.id   AF-A0A0F8PR50-F1
#
_cell.length_a   1.000
_cell.length_b   1.000
_cell.length_c   1.000
_cell.angle_alpha   90.00
_cell.angle_beta   90.00
_cell.angle_gamma   90.00
#
_symmetry.space_group_name_H-M   'P 1'
#
loop_
_entity.id
_entity.type
_entity.pdbx_description
1 polymer ?
#
loop_
_entity_poly.entity_id
_entity_poly.type
_entity_poly.pdbx_seq_one_letter_code
_entity_poly.pdbx_strand_id
1 'polypeptide(L)'
;MNRDELLEKLHTFEWNDFECKRALREVPEDAYKTVSAFANTAGGWLVFGVQEKNGKLEILGVEEVDRVQNNFLSTLRSGQKLNRVIQVQEKKYEVEGKHLLAFYIPESPRQEKPIYLLSLIHI
;
A
#
# COMPACT_ATOMS: atom_id res chain seq x y z
N MET A 1 -13.40 2.23 1.25
CA MET A 1 -13.56 1.10 0.35
C MET A 1 -14.16 -0.11 1.07
N ASN A 2 -15.26 -0.65 0.57
CA ASN A 2 -15.80 -1.97 0.94
C ASN A 2 -15.34 -3.04 -0.06
N ARG A 3 -15.83 -4.29 0.08
CA ARG A 3 -15.42 -5.39 -0.81
C ARG A 3 -15.85 -5.18 -2.27
N ASP A 4 -17.06 -4.70 -2.51
CA ASP A 4 -17.58 -4.53 -3.87
C ASP A 4 -16.89 -3.37 -4.59
N GLU A 5 -16.65 -2.26 -3.88
CA GLU A 5 -15.85 -1.13 -4.38
C GLU A 5 -14.40 -1.56 -4.71
N LEU A 6 -13.81 -2.46 -3.92
CA LEU A 6 -12.49 -3.05 -4.23
C LEU A 6 -12.55 -3.83 -5.53
N LEU A 7 -13.53 -4.71 -5.70
CA LEU A 7 -13.66 -5.51 -6.92
C LEU A 7 -13.87 -4.62 -8.15
N GLU A 8 -14.71 -3.60 -8.05
CA GLU A 8 -14.91 -2.62 -9.13
C GLU A 8 -13.60 -1.93 -9.52
N LYS A 9 -12.83 -1.44 -8.53
CA LYS A 9 -11.51 -0.84 -8.77
C LYS A 9 -10.49 -1.82 -9.37
N LEU A 10 -10.58 -3.12 -9.07
CA LEU A 10 -9.73 -4.13 -9.71
C LEU A 10 -10.09 -4.40 -11.17
N HIS A 11 -11.30 -4.03 -11.61
CA HIS A 11 -11.75 -4.18 -12.99
C HIS A 11 -11.56 -2.92 -13.84
N THR A 12 -11.31 -1.76 -13.23
CA THR A 12 -11.09 -0.49 -13.92
C THR A 12 -9.61 -0.13 -13.90
N PHE A 13 -9.06 0.16 -15.08
CA PHE A 13 -7.68 0.63 -15.22
C PHE A 13 -7.59 2.13 -14.92
N GLU A 14 -6.49 2.56 -14.29
CA GLU A 14 -6.09 3.96 -14.09
C GLU A 14 -6.83 4.76 -13.02
N TRP A 15 -6.56 4.44 -11.76
CA TRP A 15 -6.97 5.25 -10.62
C TRP A 15 -5.75 5.92 -9.98
N ASN A 16 -5.69 7.25 -10.01
CA ASN A 16 -4.60 8.02 -9.37
C ASN A 16 -4.55 7.82 -7.84
N ASP A 17 -5.59 7.24 -7.24
CA ASP A 17 -5.75 7.00 -5.81
C ASP A 17 -5.77 5.49 -5.45
N PHE A 18 -5.36 4.59 -6.36
CA PHE A 18 -5.39 3.15 -6.12
C PHE A 18 -4.21 2.45 -6.80
N GLU A 19 -3.37 1.80 -6.00
CA GLU A 19 -2.18 1.10 -6.45
C GLU A 19 -2.19 -0.34 -5.92
N CYS A 20 -1.85 -1.29 -6.78
CA CYS A 20 -1.74 -2.71 -6.43
C CYS A 20 -0.27 -3.16 -6.38
N LYS A 21 0.08 -3.98 -5.38
CA LYS A 21 1.40 -4.61 -5.25
C LYS A 21 1.26 -6.09 -4.90
N ARG A 22 2.16 -6.91 -5.46
CA ARG A 22 2.12 -8.38 -5.30
C ARG A 22 2.18 -8.81 -3.83
N ALA A 23 3.21 -8.35 -3.10
CA ALA A 23 3.36 -8.50 -1.64
C ALA A 23 3.03 -9.91 -1.06
N LEU A 24 3.39 -10.98 -1.78
CA LEU A 24 3.00 -12.36 -1.47
C LEU A 24 3.49 -12.83 -0.09
N ARG A 25 4.77 -12.56 0.23
CA ARG A 25 5.42 -12.98 1.49
C ARG A 25 6.14 -11.86 2.23
N GLU A 26 6.39 -10.75 1.55
CA GLU A 26 7.14 -9.62 2.07
C GLU A 26 6.60 -8.32 1.47
N VAL A 27 6.85 -7.21 2.17
CA VAL A 27 6.47 -5.88 1.71
C VAL A 27 7.42 -5.46 0.58
N PRO A 28 6.92 -5.15 -0.62
CA PRO A 28 7.76 -4.65 -1.71
C PRO A 28 8.41 -3.32 -1.34
N GLU A 29 9.69 -3.14 -1.69
CA GLU A 29 10.44 -1.91 -1.41
C GLU A 29 9.79 -0.66 -2.04
N ASP A 30 9.17 -0.80 -3.20
CA ASP A 30 8.46 0.26 -3.90
C ASP A 30 7.10 0.62 -3.28
N ALA A 31 6.57 -0.19 -2.36
CA ALA A 31 5.35 0.15 -1.60
C ALA A 31 5.53 1.47 -0.84
N TYR A 32 6.71 1.74 -0.29
CA TYR A 32 6.99 2.99 0.43
C TYR A 32 7.08 4.21 -0.49
N LYS A 33 7.43 4.00 -1.78
CA LYS A 33 7.35 5.06 -2.79
C LYS A 33 5.89 5.43 -3.05
N THR A 34 5.01 4.43 -3.13
CA THR A 34 3.56 4.66 -3.23
C THR A 34 3.02 5.40 -2.01
N VAL A 35 3.42 4.99 -0.79
CA VAL A 35 3.02 5.70 0.44
C VAL A 35 3.44 7.16 0.39
N SER A 36 4.69 7.45 0.01
CA SER A 36 5.19 8.81 -0.16
C SER A 36 4.40 9.59 -1.21
N ALA A 37 4.08 8.98 -2.35
CA ALA A 37 3.31 9.61 -3.41
C ALA A 37 1.89 9.98 -2.94
N PHE A 38 1.15 9.04 -2.36
CA PHE A 38 -0.20 9.27 -1.86
C PHE A 38 -0.22 10.30 -0.72
N ALA A 39 0.71 10.22 0.22
CA ALA A 39 0.78 11.16 1.33
C ALA A 39 1.10 12.59 0.87
N ASN A 40 1.80 12.75 -0.26
CA ASN A 40 2.07 14.06 -0.86
C ASN A 40 0.95 14.60 -1.74
N THR A 41 0.05 13.75 -2.25
CA THR A 41 -1.06 14.15 -3.12
C THR A 41 -2.38 14.03 -2.36
N ALA A 42 -3.44 13.45 -2.95
CA ALA A 42 -4.79 13.38 -2.41
C ALA A 42 -5.06 12.14 -1.54
N GLY A 43 -4.00 11.42 -1.14
CA GLY A 43 -4.12 10.10 -0.54
C GLY A 43 -4.47 9.01 -1.56
N GLY A 44 -4.64 7.78 -1.08
CA GLY A 44 -4.98 6.65 -1.93
C GLY A 44 -4.97 5.30 -1.21
N TRP A 45 -5.45 4.28 -1.89
CA TRP A 45 -5.46 2.89 -1.45
C TRP A 45 -4.26 2.15 -2.03
N LEU A 46 -3.45 1.57 -1.15
CA LEU A 46 -2.42 0.62 -1.51
C LEU A 46 -2.92 -0.79 -1.17
N VAL A 47 -3.05 -1.65 -2.19
CA VAL A 47 -3.58 -3.01 -2.06
C VAL A 47 -2.49 -4.04 -2.31
N PHE A 48 -2.32 -4.95 -1.36
CA PHE A 48 -1.39 -6.07 -1.40
C PHE A 48 -2.10 -7.37 -1.79
N GLY A 49 -1.37 -8.25 -2.47
CA GLY A 49 -1.88 -9.53 -2.98
C GLY A 49 -2.42 -9.46 -4.40
N VAL A 50 -2.13 -8.36 -5.13
CA VAL A 50 -2.56 -8.15 -6.51
C VAL A 50 -1.36 -7.75 -7.36
N GLN A 51 -1.23 -8.32 -8.56
CA GLN A 51 -0.19 -7.95 -9.51
C GLN A 51 -0.81 -7.45 -10.81
N GLU A 52 -0.24 -6.39 -11.37
CA GLU A 52 -0.51 -6.05 -12.76
C GLU A 52 0.35 -6.92 -13.70
N LYS A 53 -0.31 -7.57 -14.65
CA LYS A 53 0.32 -8.40 -15.67
C LYS A 53 -0.43 -8.23 -16.99
N ASN A 54 0.27 -7.76 -18.02
CA ASN A 54 -0.27 -7.55 -19.37
C ASN A 54 -1.52 -6.65 -19.39
N GLY A 55 -1.52 -5.54 -18.66
CA GLY A 55 -2.67 -4.62 -18.59
C GLY A 55 -3.89 -5.21 -17.88
N LYS A 56 -3.70 -6.19 -17.01
CA LYS A 56 -4.75 -6.81 -16.19
C LYS A 56 -4.27 -6.97 -14.75
N LEU A 57 -5.18 -6.80 -13.81
CA LEU A 57 -4.93 -7.08 -12.40
C LEU A 57 -5.24 -8.55 -12.10
N GLU A 58 -4.26 -9.26 -11.55
CA GLU A 58 -4.34 -10.67 -11.15
C GLU A 58 -4.32 -10.77 -9.62
N ILE A 59 -5.36 -11.40 -9.05
CA ILE A 59 -5.46 -11.66 -7.61
C ILE A 59 -4.59 -12.87 -7.27
N LEU A 60 -3.51 -12.64 -6.54
CA LEU A 60 -2.57 -13.68 -6.09
C LEU A 60 -2.77 -14.03 -4.61
N GLY A 61 -3.21 -13.06 -3.81
CA GLY A 61 -3.29 -13.18 -2.37
C GLY A 61 -1.96 -12.90 -1.66
N VAL A 62 -2.05 -12.71 -0.34
CA VAL A 62 -0.90 -12.67 0.57
C VAL A 62 -0.85 -14.00 1.32
N GLU A 63 0.27 -14.70 1.23
CA GLU A 63 0.48 -15.98 1.93
C GLU A 63 0.79 -15.76 3.41
N GLU A 64 1.71 -14.82 3.70
CA GLU A 64 2.19 -14.52 5.06
C GLU A 64 1.48 -13.28 5.63
N VAL A 65 0.15 -13.34 5.74
CA VAL A 65 -0.73 -12.19 6.00
C VAL A 65 -0.28 -11.37 7.22
N ASP A 66 -0.14 -12.01 8.37
CA ASP A 66 0.21 -11.32 9.62
C ASP A 66 1.61 -10.73 9.56
N ARG A 67 2.56 -11.45 8.95
CA ARG A 67 3.94 -10.98 8.79
C ARG A 67 4.01 -9.76 7.89
N VAL A 68 3.35 -9.80 6.73
CA VAL A 68 3.35 -8.71 5.75
C VAL A 68 2.67 -7.47 6.33
N GLN A 69 1.51 -7.64 6.97
CA GLN A 69 0.79 -6.55 7.63
C GLN A 69 1.64 -5.91 8.74
N ASN A 70 2.17 -6.73 9.66
CA ASN A 70 2.96 -6.21 10.79
C ASN A 70 4.25 -5.52 10.33
N ASN A 71 4.96 -6.08 9.34
CA ASN A 71 6.17 -5.47 8.80
C ASN A 71 5.89 -4.12 8.13
N PHE A 72 4.80 -4.01 7.35
CA PHE A 72 4.44 -2.75 6.71
C PHE A 72 4.11 -1.68 7.76
N LEU A 73 3.21 -1.99 8.68
CA LEU A 73 2.72 -1.07 9.70
C LEU A 73 3.82 -0.62 10.68
N SER A 74 4.68 -1.55 11.11
CA SER A 74 5.83 -1.22 11.96
C SER A 74 6.83 -0.32 11.24
N THR A 75 7.09 -0.55 9.96
CA THR A 75 7.98 0.29 9.17
C THR A 75 7.43 1.70 8.99
N LEU A 76 6.12 1.86 8.79
CA LEU A 76 5.49 3.19 8.71
C LEU A 76 5.55 3.96 10.04
N ARG A 77 5.57 3.25 11.17
CA ARG A 77 5.65 3.84 12.51
C ARG A 77 7.06 4.04 13.03
N SER A 78 8.07 3.42 12.41
CA SER A 78 9.44 3.46 12.93
C SER A 78 10.12 4.83 12.79
N GLY A 79 9.65 5.66 11.86
CA GLY A 79 10.32 6.93 11.50
C GLY A 79 11.68 6.74 10.82
N GLN A 80 12.00 5.51 10.39
CA GLN A 80 13.29 5.18 9.75
C GLN A 80 13.20 5.07 8.23
N LYS A 81 12.02 4.78 7.67
CA LYS A 81 11.83 4.61 6.23
C LYS A 81 11.38 5.89 5.53
N LEU A 82 10.53 6.67 6.19
CA LEU A 82 9.99 7.94 5.72
C LEU A 82 10.36 9.04 6.72
N ASN A 83 10.51 10.27 6.24
CA ASN A 83 10.81 11.43 7.09
C ASN A 83 9.68 11.80 8.08
N ARG A 84 8.51 11.16 7.97
CA ARG A 84 7.36 11.29 8.87
C ARG A 84 6.72 9.93 9.11
N VAL A 85 6.05 9.79 10.25
CA VAL A 85 5.18 8.64 10.53
C VAL A 85 3.87 8.81 9.78
N ILE A 86 3.46 7.78 9.04
CA ILE A 86 2.20 7.78 8.29
C ILE A 86 1.24 6.80 8.96
N GLN A 87 0.14 7.33 9.49
CA GLN A 87 -0.96 6.51 10.01
C GLN A 87 -1.88 6.12 8.86
N VAL A 88 -2.16 4.83 8.73
CA VAL A 88 -3.01 4.26 7.67
C VAL A 88 -4.23 3.59 8.26
N GLN A 89 -5.31 3.49 7.49
CA GLN A 89 -6.43 2.61 7.82
C GLN A 89 -6.24 1.27 7.11
N GLU A 90 -6.24 0.18 7.86
CA GLU A 90 -6.06 -1.17 7.32
C GLU A 90 -7.39 -1.91 7.15
N LYS A 91 -7.48 -2.70 6.09
CA LYS A 91 -8.59 -3.61 5.82
C LYS A 91 -8.06 -4.93 5.27
N LYS A 92 -8.62 -6.04 5.75
CA LYS A 92 -8.39 -7.37 5.21
C LYS A 92 -9.63 -7.82 4.43
N TYR A 93 -9.43 -8.35 3.24
CA TYR A 93 -10.49 -8.92 2.42
C TYR A 93 -10.18 -10.38 2.09
N GLU A 94 -11.24 -11.15 1.85
CA GLU A 94 -11.15 -12.47 1.24
C GLU A 94 -11.86 -12.46 -0.11
N VAL A 95 -11.13 -12.83 -1.15
CA VAL A 95 -11.61 -12.90 -2.53
C VAL A 95 -11.13 -14.22 -3.11
N GLU A 96 -12.06 -15.09 -3.50
CA GLU A 96 -11.74 -16.41 -4.09
C GLU A 96 -10.79 -17.25 -3.19
N GLY A 97 -10.99 -17.21 -1.87
CA GLY A 97 -10.15 -17.90 -0.89
C GLY A 97 -8.75 -17.31 -0.71
N LYS A 98 -8.45 -16.17 -1.33
CA LYS A 98 -7.18 -15.43 -1.20
C LYS A 98 -7.38 -14.21 -0.32
N HIS A 99 -6.38 -13.92 0.51
CA HIS A 99 -6.37 -12.74 1.37
C HIS A 99 -5.74 -11.54 0.67
N LEU A 100 -6.43 -10.40 0.68
CA LEU A 100 -5.91 -9.11 0.25
C LEU A 100 -5.81 -8.18 1.45
N LEU A 101 -4.74 -7.40 1.52
CA LEU A 101 -4.56 -6.35 2.53
C LEU A 101 -4.64 -5.00 1.83
N ALA A 102 -5.53 -4.13 2.27
CA ALA A 102 -5.64 -2.78 1.74
C ALA A 102 -5.35 -1.77 2.84
N PHE A 103 -4.55 -0.77 2.49
CA PHE A 103 -4.18 0.32 3.37
C PHE A 103 -4.62 1.62 2.72
N TYR A 104 -5.41 2.42 3.43
CA TYR A 104 -5.68 3.79 3.02
C TYR A 104 -4.59 4.70 3.58
N ILE A 105 -3.88 5.37 2.68
CA ILE A 105 -2.82 6.32 2.98
C ILE A 105 -3.45 7.71 2.84
N PRO A 106 -3.62 8.47 3.93
CA PRO A 106 -4.18 9.81 3.85
C PRO A 106 -3.19 10.79 3.24
N GLU A 107 -3.72 11.85 2.61
CA GLU A 107 -2.94 13.06 2.34
C GLU A 107 -2.38 13.61 3.66
N SER A 108 -1.08 13.91 3.70
CA SER A 108 -0.46 14.55 4.85
C SER A 108 -0.82 16.04 4.92
N PRO A 109 -0.87 16.66 6.12
CA PRO A 109 -1.07 18.09 6.24
C PRO A 109 -0.04 18.89 5.44
N ARG A 110 -0.42 20.05 4.88
CA ARG A 110 0.47 20.87 4.03
C ARG A 110 1.80 21.21 4.71
N GLN A 111 1.80 21.44 6.02
CA GLN A 111 3.00 21.75 6.80
C GLN A 111 3.94 20.55 7.03
N GLU A 112 3.48 19.32 6.80
CA GLU A 112 4.27 18.10 6.95
C GLU A 112 4.89 17.63 5.62
N LYS A 113 4.40 18.16 4.49
CA LYS A 113 4.93 17.89 3.15
C LYS A 113 6.25 18.67 2.91
N PRO A 114 7.21 18.11 2.14
CA PRO A 114 7.11 16.84 1.42
C PRO A 114 7.39 15.63 2.32
N ILE A 115 6.68 14.53 2.05
CA ILE A 115 6.96 13.20 2.56
C ILE A 115 7.94 12.51 1.62
N TYR A 116 9.08 12.03 2.10
CA TYR A 116 10.08 11.37 1.26
C TYR A 116 10.75 10.21 1.97
N LEU A 117 11.28 9.28 1.19
CA LEU A 117 12.05 8.14 1.71
C LEU A 117 13.39 8.63 2.24
N LEU A 118 13.77 8.14 3.42
CA LEU A 118 15.09 8.39 3.98
C LEU A 118 16.10 7.48 3.29
N SER A 119 17.15 8.07 2.72
CA SER A 119 18.28 7.32 2.20
C SER A 119 19.06 6.75 3.38
N LEU A 120 19.23 5.42 3.42
CA LEU A 120 20.21 4.81 4.31
C LEU A 120 21.60 5.30 3.89
N ILE A 121 22.17 6.22 4.68
CA ILE A 121 23.61 6.48 4.61
C ILE A 121 24.25 5.18 5.10
N HIS A 122 24.79 4.40 4.16
CA HIS A 122 25.68 3.31 4.51
C HIS A 122 26.99 4.01 4.91
N ILE A 123 27.20 4.15 6.22
CA ILE A 123 28.47 4.58 6.81
C ILE A 123 29.38 3.36 6.89
#